data_AF-S4WAB5-F1
#
_entry.id   AF-S4WAB5-F1
#
_cell.length_a   1.000
_cell.length_b   1.000
_cell.length_c   1.000
_cell.angle_alpha   90.00
_cell.angle_beta   90.00
_cell.angle_gamma   90.00
#
_symmetry.space_group_name_H-M   'P 1'
#
loop_
_entity.id
_entity.type
_entity.pdbx_description
1 polymer ?
#
loop_
_entity_poly.entity_id
_entity_poly.type
_entity_poly.pdbx_seq_one_letter_code
_entity_poly.pdbx_strand_id
1 'polypeptide(L)'
;MGMDLYNSSPVAREVWDRADRHFVETYGISILKIVRENPRELTVHFGGEQGKRIRENYIAMTFETIDSETGDLKREPIFKSINQESSHYTFLSPNGLLAMTQFTQPALTLMEKASFEDMRSKGLVDSNSIFTGH
;
A
#
# COMPACT_ATOMS: atom_id res chain seq x y z
N MET A 1 9.76 -8.73 6.97
CA MET A 1 8.65 -9.63 6.59
C MET A 1 8.91 -10.17 5.19
N GLY A 2 8.79 -11.48 4.94
CA GLY A 2 8.77 -12.08 3.58
C GLY A 2 10.02 -11.96 2.69
N MET A 3 11.08 -11.26 3.12
CA MET A 3 12.22 -10.93 2.25
C MET A 3 13.13 -12.14 1.94
N ASP A 4 13.23 -13.11 2.84
CA ASP A 4 13.98 -14.34 2.56
C ASP A 4 13.34 -15.14 1.41
N LEU A 5 11.99 -15.20 1.41
CA LEU A 5 11.24 -15.83 0.33
C LEU A 5 11.30 -15.02 -0.96
N TYR A 6 11.23 -13.67 -0.88
CA TYR A 6 11.45 -12.78 -2.02
C TYR A 6 12.81 -13.03 -2.70
N ASN A 7 13.86 -13.25 -1.91
CA ASN A 7 15.21 -13.46 -2.43
C ASN A 7 15.36 -14.86 -3.07
N SER A 8 14.68 -15.87 -2.54
CA SER A 8 14.86 -17.28 -2.94
C SER A 8 13.84 -17.80 -3.97
N SER A 9 12.64 -17.22 -4.06
CA SER A 9 11.57 -17.66 -4.96
C SER A 9 11.26 -16.63 -6.05
N PRO A 10 11.43 -16.95 -7.34
CA PRO A 10 11.09 -16.04 -8.42
C PRO A 10 9.59 -15.73 -8.48
N VAL A 11 8.74 -16.67 -8.08
CA VAL A 11 7.27 -16.48 -8.05
C VAL A 11 6.90 -15.50 -6.95
N ALA A 12 7.45 -15.67 -5.75
CA ALA A 12 7.23 -14.72 -4.65
C ALA A 12 7.75 -13.32 -5.02
N ARG A 13 8.92 -13.25 -5.65
CA ARG A 13 9.52 -11.99 -6.11
C ARG A 13 8.60 -11.23 -7.07
N GLU A 14 8.05 -11.91 -8.06
CA GLU A 14 7.15 -11.29 -9.06
C GLU A 14 5.88 -10.70 -8.41
N VAL A 15 5.33 -11.36 -7.38
CA VAL A 15 4.18 -10.82 -6.62
C VAL A 15 4.53 -9.47 -5.99
N TRP A 16 5.68 -9.39 -5.33
CA TRP A 16 6.16 -8.17 -4.70
C TRP A 16 6.53 -7.09 -5.72
N ASP A 17 7.27 -7.43 -6.77
CA ASP A 17 7.75 -6.47 -7.77
C ASP A 17 6.58 -5.84 -8.54
N ARG A 18 5.55 -6.64 -8.88
CA ARG A 18 4.33 -6.13 -9.51
C ARG A 18 3.55 -5.19 -8.60
N ALA A 19 3.45 -5.52 -7.32
CA ALA A 19 2.79 -4.65 -6.35
C ALA A 19 3.58 -3.36 -6.14
N ASP A 20 4.90 -3.45 -5.94
CA ASP A 20 5.76 -2.29 -5.75
C ASP A 20 5.70 -1.32 -6.92
N ARG A 21 5.75 -1.84 -8.16
CA ARG A 21 5.56 -1.03 -9.37
C ARG A 21 4.23 -0.29 -9.36
N HIS A 22 3.15 -0.97 -9.00
CA HIS A 22 1.83 -0.35 -8.89
C HIS A 22 1.80 0.76 -7.82
N PHE A 23 2.41 0.53 -6.65
CA PHE A 23 2.50 1.55 -5.60
C PHE A 23 3.34 2.76 -6.03
N VAL A 24 4.45 2.54 -6.74
CA VAL A 24 5.31 3.61 -7.24
C VAL A 24 4.58 4.44 -8.30
N GLU A 25 3.94 3.78 -9.26
CA GLU A 25 3.25 4.46 -10.37
C GLU A 25 1.98 5.19 -9.91
N THR A 26 1.24 4.62 -8.96
CA THR A 26 -0.06 5.14 -8.52
C THR A 26 0.06 6.10 -7.34
N TYR A 27 0.94 5.81 -6.39
CA TYR A 27 1.03 6.51 -5.11
C TYR A 27 2.40 7.13 -4.82
N GLY A 28 3.41 6.90 -5.68
CA GLY A 28 4.76 7.43 -5.50
C GLY A 28 5.52 6.82 -4.33
N ILE A 29 5.17 5.59 -3.93
CA ILE A 29 5.72 4.91 -2.75
C ILE A 29 6.28 3.55 -3.17
N SER A 30 7.44 3.14 -2.65
CA SER A 30 7.90 1.76 -2.74
C SER A 30 7.55 1.00 -1.46
N ILE A 31 6.65 0.03 -1.57
CA ILE A 31 6.30 -0.87 -0.46
C ILE A 31 7.46 -1.78 -0.10
N LEU A 32 8.28 -2.20 -1.08
CA LEU A 32 9.50 -2.97 -0.85
C LEU A 32 10.49 -2.21 0.02
N LYS A 33 10.69 -0.91 -0.25
CA LYS A 33 11.54 -0.06 0.59
C LYS A 33 11.03 0.02 2.03
N ILE A 34 9.72 0.23 2.20
CA ILE A 34 9.10 0.29 3.54
C ILE A 34 9.31 -1.01 4.31
N VAL A 35 9.08 -2.17 3.69
CA VAL A 35 9.21 -3.47 4.36
C VAL A 35 10.67 -3.81 4.70
N ARG A 36 11.64 -3.38 3.87
CA ARG A 36 13.06 -3.65 4.09
C ARG A 36 13.70 -2.72 5.11
N GLU A 37 13.38 -1.44 5.06
CA GLU A 37 14.10 -0.40 5.80
C GLU A 37 13.30 0.15 6.97
N ASN A 38 11.97 -0.01 6.98
CA ASN A 38 11.05 0.59 7.95
C ASN A 38 11.40 2.04 8.31
N PRO A 39 11.48 2.96 7.31
CA PRO A 39 11.86 4.34 7.57
C PRO A 39 10.83 5.00 8.48
N ARG A 40 11.22 6.07 9.20
CA ARG A 40 10.29 6.85 10.04
C ARG A 40 9.51 7.90 9.28
N GLU A 41 10.03 8.30 8.12
CA GLU A 41 9.40 9.29 7.24
C GLU A 41 9.53 8.87 5.78
N LEU A 42 8.56 9.29 4.96
CA LEU A 42 8.60 9.13 3.51
C LEU A 42 7.87 10.28 2.87
N THR A 43 8.57 10.99 1.98
CA THR A 43 8.01 12.10 1.22
C THR A 43 7.67 11.65 -0.19
N VAL A 44 6.41 11.80 -0.57
CA VAL A 44 5.92 11.64 -1.94
C VAL A 44 6.00 13.00 -2.62
N HIS A 45 6.63 13.06 -3.78
CA HIS A 45 6.76 14.30 -4.55
C HIS A 45 5.82 14.27 -5.76
N PHE A 46 5.04 15.34 -5.94
CA PHE A 46 4.05 15.49 -7.01
C PHE A 46 4.60 16.28 -8.21
N GLY A 47 5.89 16.09 -8.52
CA GLY A 47 6.58 16.78 -9.62
C GLY A 47 6.29 16.17 -11.00
N GLY A 48 6.28 17.02 -12.03
CA GLY A 48 6.08 16.58 -13.42
C GLY A 48 4.67 16.05 -13.72
N GLU A 49 4.48 15.50 -14.92
CA GLU A 49 3.18 14.96 -15.35
C GLU A 49 2.77 13.74 -14.52
N GLN A 50 3.71 12.85 -14.23
CA GLN A 50 3.48 11.66 -13.40
C GLN A 50 3.10 12.05 -11.96
N GLY A 51 3.81 13.01 -11.36
CA GLY A 51 3.50 13.45 -10.00
C GLY A 51 2.12 14.11 -9.87
N LYS A 52 1.65 14.81 -10.93
CA LYS A 52 0.27 15.33 -10.98
C LYS A 52 -0.76 14.20 -10.95
N ARG A 53 -0.57 13.14 -11.75
CA ARG A 53 -1.45 11.95 -11.74
C ARG A 53 -1.46 11.27 -10.37
N ILE A 54 -0.30 11.11 -9.75
CA ILE A 54 -0.20 10.57 -8.38
C ILE A 54 -1.00 11.44 -7.40
N ARG A 55 -0.84 12.76 -7.46
CA ARG A 55 -1.57 13.71 -6.61
C ARG A 55 -3.08 13.62 -6.79
N GLU A 56 -3.55 13.47 -8.03
CA GLU A 56 -4.97 13.27 -8.33
C GLU A 56 -5.52 12.02 -7.63
N ASN A 57 -4.75 10.92 -7.59
CA ASN A 57 -5.15 9.73 -6.84
C ASN A 57 -5.32 10.02 -5.34
N TYR A 58 -4.42 10.80 -4.73
CA TYR A 58 -4.54 11.22 -3.33
C TYR A 58 -5.76 12.12 -3.07
N ILE A 59 -6.02 13.09 -3.97
CA ILE A 59 -7.18 13.99 -3.86
C ILE A 59 -8.49 13.24 -4.02
N ALA A 60 -8.53 12.23 -4.90
CA ALA A 60 -9.71 11.42 -5.15
C ALA A 60 -10.07 10.48 -3.98
N MET A 61 -9.14 10.22 -3.06
CA MET A 61 -9.38 9.40 -1.88
C MET A 61 -10.28 10.14 -0.88
N THR A 62 -11.50 9.63 -0.73
CA THR A 62 -12.51 10.18 0.17
C THR A 62 -13.13 9.09 1.03
N PHE A 63 -13.57 9.45 2.22
CA PHE A 63 -14.40 8.62 3.09
C PHE A 63 -15.76 9.28 3.29
N GLU A 64 -16.76 8.48 3.63
CA GLU A 64 -18.10 8.98 3.95
C GLU A 64 -18.30 8.97 5.46
N THR A 65 -18.82 10.07 5.99
CA THR A 65 -19.26 10.21 7.37
C THR A 65 -20.73 10.58 7.41
N ILE A 66 -21.40 10.26 8.51
CA ILE A 66 -22.76 10.72 8.76
C ILE A 66 -22.64 12.01 9.56
N ASP A 67 -23.25 13.08 9.06
CA ASP A 67 -23.35 14.33 9.80
C ASP A 67 -24.16 14.11 11.08
N SER A 68 -23.57 14.39 12.23
CA SER A 68 -24.20 14.14 13.53
C SER A 68 -25.40 15.03 13.81
N GLU A 69 -25.53 16.16 13.10
CA GLU A 69 -26.62 17.13 13.27
C GLU A 69 -27.73 16.92 12.25
N THR A 70 -27.40 16.69 10.98
CA THR A 70 -28.40 16.54 9.92
C THR A 70 -28.77 15.09 9.60
N GLY A 71 -27.90 14.13 9.96
CA GLY A 71 -28.04 12.72 9.60
C GLY A 71 -27.68 12.42 8.14
N ASP A 72 -27.21 13.41 7.38
CA ASP A 72 -26.88 13.26 5.97
C ASP A 72 -25.51 12.58 5.76
N LEU A 73 -25.37 11.89 4.62
CA LEU A 73 -24.08 11.37 4.16
C LEU A 73 -23.19 12.50 3.64
N LYS A 74 -22.03 12.67 4.26
CA LYS A 74 -21.00 13.64 3.89
C LYS A 74 -19.76 12.94 3.38
N ARG A 75 -19.31 13.32 2.19
CA ARG A 75 -18.06 12.82 1.59
C ARG A 75 -16.91 13.76 1.92
N GLU A 76 -15.88 13.26 2.60
CA GLU A 76 -14.69 14.03 3.00
C GLU A 76 -13.39 13.45 2.41
N PRO A 77 -12.41 14.28 2.01
CA PRO A 77 -11.09 13.81 1.60
C PRO A 77 -10.34 13.12 2.75
N ILE A 78 -9.69 11.99 2.47
CA ILE A 78 -8.80 11.32 3.44
C ILE A 78 -7.59 12.23 3.73
N PHE A 79 -6.98 12.80 2.69
CA PHE A 79 -5.81 13.66 2.81
C PHE A 79 -6.19 15.14 2.72
N LYS A 80 -6.66 15.73 3.83
CA LYS A 80 -7.15 17.12 3.89
C LYS A 80 -6.10 18.17 3.49
N SER A 81 -4.80 17.88 3.67
CA SER A 81 -3.71 18.79 3.34
C SER A 81 -3.22 18.72 1.89
N ILE A 82 -3.69 17.75 1.10
CA ILE A 82 -3.30 17.58 -0.30
C ILE A 82 -4.34 18.27 -1.18
N ASN A 83 -3.89 19.24 -1.97
CA ASN A 83 -4.71 19.98 -2.93
C ASN A 83 -3.97 20.17 -4.27
N GLN A 84 -4.55 20.92 -5.21
CA GLN A 84 -3.99 21.10 -6.55
C GLN A 84 -2.65 21.88 -6.59
N GLU A 85 -2.30 22.56 -5.52
CA GLU A 85 -1.06 23.33 -5.39
C GLU A 85 0.01 22.57 -4.62
N SER A 86 -0.35 21.49 -3.91
CA SER A 86 0.60 20.66 -3.17
C SER A 86 1.66 20.07 -4.09
N SER A 87 2.93 20.29 -3.72
CA SER A 87 4.11 19.78 -4.43
C SER A 87 4.64 18.46 -3.84
N HIS A 88 4.28 18.15 -2.60
CA HIS A 88 4.68 16.94 -1.90
C HIS A 88 3.73 16.64 -0.74
N TYR A 89 3.84 15.43 -0.19
CA TYR A 89 3.22 15.03 1.07
C TYR A 89 4.17 14.09 1.83
N THR A 90 4.28 14.25 3.14
CA THR A 90 5.18 13.45 3.98
C THR A 90 4.39 12.60 4.96
N PHE A 91 4.61 11.29 4.90
CA PHE A 91 4.20 10.34 5.93
C PHE A 91 5.21 10.36 7.06
N LEU A 92 4.74 10.33 8.31
CA LEU A 92 5.57 10.33 9.51
C LEU A 92 5.05 9.30 10.50
N SER A 93 5.95 8.51 11.06
CA SER A 93 5.66 7.56 12.15
C SER A 93 6.85 7.45 13.11
N PRO A 94 6.66 7.74 14.41
CA PRO A 94 7.73 7.59 15.41
C PRO A 94 8.33 6.18 15.47
N ASN A 95 7.49 5.17 15.22
CA ASN A 95 7.85 3.75 15.31
C ASN A 95 8.18 3.13 13.94
N GLY A 96 8.32 3.95 12.90
CA GLY A 96 8.52 3.50 11.52
C GLY A 96 7.21 3.34 10.76
N LEU A 97 7.26 3.54 9.44
CA LEU A 97 6.09 3.53 8.57
C LEU A 97 5.43 2.16 8.49
N LEU A 98 6.17 1.05 8.68
CA LEU A 98 5.61 -0.29 8.72
C LEU A 98 4.71 -0.53 9.95
N ALA A 99 4.66 0.40 10.92
CA ALA A 99 3.70 0.37 12.03
C ALA A 99 2.39 1.11 11.73
N MET A 100 2.32 1.86 10.62
CA MET A 100 1.10 2.57 10.23
C MET A 100 0.16 1.61 9.48
N THR A 101 -1.12 1.64 9.80
CA THR A 101 -2.13 0.72 9.24
C THR A 101 -2.13 0.71 7.72
N GLN A 102 -2.02 1.88 7.08
CA GLN A 102 -2.00 2.01 5.62
C GLN A 102 -0.81 1.35 4.92
N PHE A 103 0.27 1.04 5.63
CA PHE A 103 1.44 0.33 5.09
C PHE A 103 1.53 -1.10 5.61
N THR A 104 1.15 -1.31 6.87
CA THR A 104 1.17 -2.62 7.51
C THR A 104 0.23 -3.59 6.80
N GLN A 105 -1.01 -3.18 6.53
CA GLN A 105 -2.02 -4.07 5.93
C GLN A 105 -1.61 -4.53 4.52
N PRO A 106 -1.22 -3.64 3.57
CA PRO A 106 -0.72 -4.10 2.28
C PRO A 106 0.53 -4.98 2.39
N ALA A 107 1.46 -4.68 3.30
CA ALA A 107 2.67 -5.48 3.48
C ALA A 107 2.35 -6.91 3.96
N LEU A 108 1.41 -7.08 4.89
CA LEU A 108 0.94 -8.38 5.35
C LEU A 108 0.26 -9.15 4.22
N THR A 109 -0.68 -8.52 3.50
CA THR A 109 -1.35 -9.14 2.36
C THR A 109 -0.37 -9.60 1.29
N LEU A 110 0.66 -8.80 0.98
CA LEU A 110 1.67 -9.16 -0.02
C LEU A 110 2.55 -10.32 0.46
N MET A 111 2.93 -10.33 1.74
CA MET A 111 3.68 -11.44 2.33
C MET A 111 2.90 -12.76 2.25
N GLU A 112 1.64 -12.75 2.66
CA GLU A 112 0.76 -13.91 2.63
C GLU A 112 0.52 -14.39 1.20
N LYS A 113 0.21 -13.46 0.29
CA LYS A 113 -0.02 -13.78 -1.12
C LYS A 113 1.22 -14.35 -1.79
N ALA A 114 2.40 -13.76 -1.57
CA ALA A 114 3.66 -14.25 -2.12
C ALA A 114 3.99 -15.66 -1.60
N SER A 115 3.75 -15.91 -0.30
CA SER A 115 3.95 -17.22 0.31
C SER A 115 2.99 -18.26 -0.27
N PHE A 116 1.73 -17.89 -0.47
CA PHE A 116 0.72 -18.75 -1.07
C PHE A 116 1.04 -19.10 -2.53
N GLU A 117 1.42 -18.12 -3.35
CA GLU A 117 1.76 -18.39 -4.76
C GLU A 117 3.02 -19.24 -4.90
N ASP A 118 4.00 -19.11 -4.00
CA ASP A 118 5.16 -20.02 -3.95
C ASP A 118 4.74 -21.47 -3.67
N MET A 119 3.90 -21.71 -2.66
CA MET A 119 3.35 -23.03 -2.37
C MET A 119 2.55 -23.60 -3.55
N ARG A 120 1.71 -22.76 -4.17
CA ARG A 120 0.91 -23.13 -5.34
C ARG A 120 1.78 -23.53 -6.53
N SER A 121 2.86 -22.80 -6.78
CA SER A 121 3.79 -23.09 -7.89
C SER A 121 4.49 -24.44 -7.74
N LYS A 122 4.60 -24.95 -6.51
CA LYS A 122 5.20 -26.25 -6.16
C LYS A 122 4.16 -27.37 -6.06
N GLY A 123 2.90 -27.11 -6.37
CA GLY A 123 1.83 -28.11 -6.29
C GLY A 123 1.42 -28.48 -4.85
N LEU A 124 1.73 -27.63 -3.86
CA LEU A 124 1.44 -27.90 -2.44
C LEU A 124 0.02 -27.46 -2.02
N VAL A 125 -0.74 -26.84 -2.92
CA VAL A 125 -2.08 -26.32 -2.64
C VAL A 125 -3.12 -27.24 -3.25
N ASP A 126 -3.92 -27.89 -2.40
CA ASP A 126 -5.04 -28.73 -2.82
C ASP A 126 -6.22 -27.85 -3.31
N SER A 127 -6.79 -28.21 -4.46
CA SER A 127 -7.94 -27.52 -5.06
C SER A 127 -9.22 -27.62 -4.22
N ASN A 128 -9.31 -28.58 -3.29
CA ASN A 128 -10.46 -28.74 -2.39
C ASN A 128 -10.27 -28.05 -1.02
N SER A 129 -9.21 -27.26 -0.85
CA SER A 129 -8.93 -26.58 0.41
C SER A 129 -9.98 -25.51 0.74
N ILE A 130 -10.38 -25.45 2.02
CA ILE A 130 -11.20 -24.35 2.56
C ILE A 130 -10.27 -23.26 3.07
N PHE A 131 -10.59 -21.99 2.80
CA PHE A 131 -9.80 -20.84 3.25
C PHE A 131 -10.67 -19.81 3.97
N THR A 132 -10.07 -19.09 4.92
CA THR A 132 -10.65 -17.95 5.63
C THR A 132 -9.53 -17.01 6.09
N GLY A 133 -9.88 -15.78 6.47
CA GLY A 133 -8.96 -14.80 7.05
C GLY A 133 -9.63 -14.15 8.26
N HIS A 134 -8.84 -13.77 9.26
CA HIS A 134 -9.31 -13.04 10.44
C HIS A 134 -9.48 -11.55 10.13
#